data_AF-A0A448TTC1-F1
#
_entry.id   AF-A0A448TTC1-F1
#
_cell.length_a   1.000
_cell.length_b   1.000
_cell.length_c   1.000
_cell.angle_alpha   90.00
_cell.angle_beta   90.00
_cell.angle_gamma   90.00
#
_symmetry.space_group_name_H-M   'P 1'
#
loop_
_entity.id
_entity.type
_entity.pdbx_description
1 polymer ?
#
loop_
_entity_poly.entity_id
_entity_poly.type
_entity_poly.pdbx_seq_one_letter_code
_entity_poly.pdbx_strand_id
1 'polypeptide(L)'
;MQSLAQSTRNAAILDTDALIQYIIDRHHQRERFILTQLEDTILQACEKYPDNALLLSFYQKFIVAHQELLNHFESEEQDLYPKILHGEKVNWDKLTKEHIILAQSVQQLSELLTKIKLENNKISSDLVNKMVENFENFAVDVHHHMFLENMVLFKR
;
A
#
# COMPACT_ATOMS: atom_id res chain seq x y z
N MET A 1 7.26 14.41 -13.68
CA MET A 1 6.31 13.55 -12.96
C MET A 1 4.91 14.07 -13.24
N GLN A 2 3.98 13.23 -13.69
CA GLN A 2 2.56 13.63 -13.80
C GLN A 2 1.95 13.72 -12.39
N SER A 3 1.04 14.66 -12.16
CA SER A 3 0.36 14.80 -10.86
C SER A 3 -0.64 13.67 -10.65
N LEU A 4 -0.91 13.31 -9.38
CA LEU A 4 -1.87 12.27 -9.01
C LEU A 4 -3.25 12.53 -9.66
N ALA A 5 -3.69 13.79 -9.66
CA ALA A 5 -4.95 14.21 -10.27
C ALA A 5 -4.99 14.05 -11.81
N GLN A 6 -3.83 14.03 -12.48
CA GLN A 6 -3.73 13.77 -13.91
C GLN A 6 -3.72 12.26 -14.20
N SER A 7 -3.02 11.46 -13.39
CA SER A 7 -3.04 9.99 -13.52
C SER A 7 -4.44 9.43 -13.26
N THR A 8 -5.17 9.92 -12.26
CA THR A 8 -6.54 9.50 -11.99
C THR A 8 -7.50 9.84 -13.12
N ARG A 9 -7.38 11.04 -13.70
CA ARG A 9 -8.21 11.45 -14.86
C ARG A 9 -7.94 10.59 -16.09
N ASN A 10 -6.67 10.23 -16.32
CA ASN A 10 -6.30 9.36 -17.42
C ASN A 10 -6.76 7.92 -17.20
N ALA A 11 -6.74 7.42 -15.95
CA ALA A 11 -7.25 6.09 -15.62
C ALA A 11 -8.78 6.01 -15.76
N ALA A 12 -9.51 7.08 -15.43
CA ALA A 12 -10.97 7.12 -15.49
C ALA A 12 -11.55 6.93 -16.91
N ILE A 13 -10.77 7.23 -17.96
CA ILE A 13 -11.18 7.10 -19.37
C ILE A 13 -10.80 5.76 -20.00
N LEU A 14 -10.05 4.90 -19.30
CA LEU A 14 -9.70 3.55 -19.78
C LEU A 14 -10.94 2.65 -19.80
N ASP A 15 -11.02 1.67 -20.69
CA ASP A 15 -11.99 0.58 -20.56
C ASP A 15 -11.64 -0.33 -19.36
N THR A 16 -12.49 -1.30 -19.04
CA THR A 16 -12.35 -2.12 -17.82
C THR A 16 -11.07 -2.95 -17.85
N ASP A 17 -10.79 -3.61 -18.96
CA ASP A 17 -9.57 -4.40 -19.19
C ASP A 17 -8.32 -3.54 -19.03
N ALA A 18 -8.27 -2.39 -19.70
CA ALA A 18 -7.13 -1.48 -19.63
C ALA A 18 -6.98 -0.85 -18.23
N LEU A 19 -8.07 -0.60 -17.50
CA LEU A 19 -8.02 -0.10 -16.13
C LEU A 19 -7.46 -1.16 -15.18
N ILE A 20 -7.92 -2.41 -15.26
CA ILE A 20 -7.41 -3.52 -14.46
C ILE A 20 -5.91 -3.71 -14.74
N GLN A 21 -5.52 -3.77 -16.02
CA GLN A 21 -4.10 -3.92 -16.36
C GLN A 21 -3.26 -2.75 -15.85
N TYR A 22 -3.80 -1.52 -15.94
CA TYR A 22 -3.15 -0.34 -15.37
C TYR A 22 -2.95 -0.46 -13.86
N ILE A 23 -3.96 -0.93 -13.11
CA ILE A 23 -3.86 -1.11 -11.66
C ILE A 23 -2.76 -2.14 -11.32
N ILE A 24 -2.76 -3.29 -11.99
CA ILE A 24 -1.75 -4.32 -11.78
C ILE A 24 -0.34 -3.76 -12.05
N ASP A 25 -0.13 -3.16 -13.23
CA ASP A 25 1.20 -2.74 -13.68
C ASP A 25 1.74 -1.54 -12.89
N ARG A 26 0.86 -0.62 -12.48
CA ARG A 26 1.28 0.64 -11.85
C ARG A 26 1.24 0.60 -10.33
N HIS A 27 0.33 -0.17 -9.76
CA HIS A 27 0.13 -0.26 -8.32
C HIS A 27 0.64 -1.60 -7.81
N HIS A 28 0.02 -2.74 -8.14
CA HIS A 28 0.39 -4.02 -7.50
C HIS A 28 1.87 -4.36 -7.66
N GLN A 29 2.41 -4.28 -8.88
CA GLN A 29 3.82 -4.59 -9.14
C GLN A 29 4.76 -3.62 -8.41
N ARG A 30 4.40 -2.34 -8.36
CA ARG A 30 5.18 -1.30 -7.69
C ARG A 30 5.12 -1.46 -6.17
N GLU A 31 3.95 -1.69 -5.62
CA GLU A 31 3.70 -1.87 -4.19
C GLU A 31 4.42 -3.12 -3.69
N ARG A 32 4.37 -4.26 -4.41
CA ARG A 32 5.19 -5.45 -4.10
C ARG A 32 6.68 -5.13 -4.01
N PHE A 33 7.20 -4.39 -4.99
CA PHE A 33 8.61 -4.00 -5.02
C PHE A 33 8.99 -3.08 -3.84
N ILE A 34 8.17 -2.09 -3.54
CA ILE A 34 8.41 -1.16 -2.43
C ILE A 34 8.29 -1.87 -1.08
N LEU A 35 7.33 -2.79 -0.93
CA LEU A 35 7.17 -3.59 0.29
C LEU A 35 8.42 -4.40 0.61
N THR A 36 9.02 -5.07 -0.38
CA THR A 36 10.30 -5.78 -0.19
C THR A 36 11.41 -4.83 0.27
N GLN A 37 11.56 -3.67 -0.36
CA GLN A 37 12.58 -2.69 0.05
C GLN A 37 12.33 -2.10 1.43
N LEU A 38 11.06 -1.87 1.77
CA LEU A 38 10.66 -1.39 3.09
C LEU A 38 11.00 -2.41 4.15
N GLU A 39 10.67 -3.69 3.94
CA GLU A 39 11.00 -4.75 4.87
C GLU A 39 12.49 -4.79 5.20
N ASP A 40 13.34 -4.79 4.17
CA ASP A 40 14.80 -4.78 4.33
C ASP A 40 15.29 -3.55 5.11
N THR A 41 14.72 -2.37 4.82
CA THR A 41 15.11 -1.12 5.47
C THR A 41 14.65 -1.08 6.93
N ILE A 42 13.45 -1.58 7.22
CA ILE A 42 12.88 -1.67 8.57
C ILE A 42 13.68 -2.66 9.40
N LEU A 43 14.03 -3.82 8.82
CA LEU A 43 14.83 -4.84 9.50
C LEU A 43 16.20 -4.28 9.88
N GLN A 44 16.90 -3.63 8.95
CA GLN A 44 18.17 -2.95 9.23
C GLN A 44 18.03 -1.87 10.33
N ALA A 45 16.92 -1.13 10.35
CA ALA A 45 16.67 -0.15 11.40
C ALA A 45 16.46 -0.82 12.77
N CYS A 46 15.74 -1.95 12.82
CA CYS A 46 15.55 -2.73 14.03
C CYS A 46 16.86 -3.35 14.54
N GLU A 47 17.69 -3.89 13.65
CA GLU A 47 18.99 -4.47 14.00
C GLU A 47 19.97 -3.41 14.53
N LYS A 48 19.95 -2.21 13.94
CA LYS A 48 20.80 -1.09 14.38
C LYS A 48 20.34 -0.50 15.72
N TYR A 49 19.05 -0.58 16.01
CA TYR A 49 18.43 0.00 17.21
C TYR A 49 17.55 -1.03 17.93
N PRO A 50 18.13 -2.12 18.45
CA PRO A 50 17.37 -3.27 18.96
C PRO A 50 16.53 -2.96 20.21
N ASP A 51 16.93 -1.95 20.99
CA ASP A 51 16.20 -1.52 22.20
C ASP A 51 15.06 -0.53 21.89
N ASN A 52 14.87 -0.15 20.61
CA ASN A 52 13.81 0.77 20.22
C ASN A 52 12.48 0.01 20.04
N ALA A 53 11.66 0.04 21.09
CA ALA A 53 10.34 -0.60 21.10
C ALA A 53 9.39 -0.08 20.00
N LEU A 54 9.50 1.18 19.56
CA LEU A 54 8.67 1.71 18.48
C LEU A 54 9.05 1.13 17.12
N LEU A 55 10.35 0.98 16.83
CA LEU A 55 10.82 0.34 15.58
C LEU A 55 10.38 -1.14 15.53
N LEU A 56 10.53 -1.86 16.64
CA LEU A 56 10.05 -3.25 16.72
C LEU A 56 8.52 -3.34 16.55
N SER A 57 7.77 -2.44 17.19
CA SER A 57 6.31 -2.39 17.04
C SER A 57 5.89 -2.06 15.60
N PHE A 58 6.60 -1.13 14.95
CA PHE A 58 6.38 -0.79 13.55
C PHE A 58 6.66 -2.00 12.66
N TYR A 59 7.77 -2.70 12.85
CA TYR A 59 8.12 -3.90 12.08
C TYR A 59 7.05 -5.00 12.20
N GLN A 60 6.61 -5.30 13.42
CA GLN A 60 5.58 -6.32 13.65
C GLN A 60 4.27 -6.00 12.92
N LYS A 61 3.82 -4.74 12.98
CA LYS A 61 2.62 -4.29 12.26
C LYS A 61 2.83 -4.25 10.75
N PHE A 62 4.02 -3.88 10.31
CA PHE A 62 4.36 -3.82 8.90
C PHE A 62 4.30 -5.21 8.27
N ILE A 63 4.83 -6.25 8.92
CA ILE A 63 4.79 -7.62 8.40
C ILE A 63 3.34 -8.12 8.23
N VAL A 64 2.46 -7.79 9.17
CA VAL A 64 1.02 -8.11 9.06
C VAL A 64 0.42 -7.39 7.86
N ALA A 65 0.59 -6.07 7.76
CA ALA A 65 0.05 -5.28 6.64
C ALA A 65 0.65 -5.70 5.28
N HIS A 66 1.93 -6.07 5.25
CA HIS A 66 2.62 -6.59 4.08
C HIS A 66 1.93 -7.87 3.60
N GLN A 67 1.75 -8.86 4.47
CA GLN A 67 1.09 -10.10 4.10
C GLN A 67 -0.37 -9.90 3.69
N GLU A 68 -1.11 -9.04 4.41
CA GLU A 68 -2.50 -8.69 4.06
C GLU A 68 -2.58 -8.11 2.66
N LEU A 69 -1.68 -7.19 2.31
CA LEU A 69 -1.68 -6.55 1.00
C LEU A 69 -1.26 -7.51 -0.13
N LEU A 70 -0.30 -8.41 0.09
CA LEU A 70 0.06 -9.42 -0.89
C LEU A 70 -1.10 -10.39 -1.17
N ASN A 71 -1.82 -10.82 -0.12
CA ASN A 71 -2.99 -11.69 -0.24
C ASN A 71 -4.13 -10.97 -0.97
N HIS A 72 -4.32 -9.68 -0.69
CA HIS A 72 -5.29 -8.83 -1.35
C HIS A 72 -5.03 -8.79 -2.86
N PHE A 73 -3.81 -8.44 -3.28
CA PHE A 73 -3.42 -8.42 -4.69
C PHE A 73 -3.62 -9.79 -5.37
N GLU A 74 -3.26 -10.89 -4.70
CA GLU A 74 -3.43 -12.23 -5.25
C GLU A 74 -4.91 -12.58 -5.44
N SER A 75 -5.75 -12.28 -4.44
CA SER A 75 -7.21 -12.45 -4.54
C SER A 75 -7.78 -11.65 -5.71
N GLU A 76 -7.28 -10.44 -5.93
CA GLU A 76 -7.76 -9.62 -7.03
C GLU A 76 -7.30 -10.13 -8.39
N GLU A 77 -6.00 -10.36 -8.55
CA GLU A 77 -5.39 -10.78 -9.81
C GLU A 77 -5.85 -12.18 -10.25
N GLN A 78 -6.05 -13.11 -9.31
CA GLN A 78 -6.34 -14.52 -9.62
C GLN A 78 -7.83 -14.87 -9.60
N ASP A 79 -8.67 -14.08 -8.90
CA ASP A 79 -10.09 -14.38 -8.75
C ASP A 79 -10.97 -13.21 -9.18
N LEU A 80 -10.78 -12.03 -8.60
CA LEU A 80 -11.70 -10.91 -8.79
C LEU A 80 -11.68 -10.34 -10.21
N TYR A 81 -10.50 -9.92 -10.67
CA TYR A 81 -10.34 -9.28 -11.96
C TYR A 81 -10.77 -10.20 -13.10
N PRO A 82 -10.40 -11.51 -13.12
CA PRO A 82 -10.95 -12.45 -14.09
C PRO A 82 -12.49 -12.50 -14.09
N LYS A 83 -13.15 -12.50 -12.91
CA LYS A 83 -14.62 -12.47 -12.83
C LYS A 83 -15.21 -11.21 -13.42
N ILE A 84 -14.60 -10.04 -13.17
CA ILE A 84 -15.03 -8.77 -13.76
C ILE A 84 -14.93 -8.83 -15.29
N LEU A 85 -13.82 -9.33 -15.83
CA LEU A 85 -13.59 -9.42 -17.27
C LEU A 85 -14.58 -10.37 -17.97
N HIS A 86 -15.05 -11.41 -17.27
CA HIS A 86 -16.09 -12.32 -17.77
C HIS A 86 -17.53 -11.80 -17.53
N GLY A 87 -17.70 -10.62 -16.94
CA GLY A 87 -19.01 -10.03 -16.65
C GLY A 87 -19.77 -10.73 -15.51
N GLU A 88 -19.05 -11.42 -14.62
CA GLU A 88 -19.65 -12.06 -13.45
C GLU A 88 -20.05 -11.04 -12.39
N LYS A 89 -21.05 -11.39 -11.57
CA LYS A 89 -21.46 -10.54 -10.46
C LYS A 89 -20.44 -10.62 -9.33
N VAL A 90 -19.89 -9.47 -8.98
CA VAL A 90 -18.94 -9.31 -7.88
C VAL A 90 -19.64 -8.71 -6.65
N ASN A 91 -19.26 -9.20 -5.46
CA ASN A 91 -19.70 -8.61 -4.20
C ASN A 91 -18.71 -7.52 -3.73
N TRP A 92 -18.96 -6.29 -4.13
CA TRP A 92 -18.13 -5.13 -3.79
C TRP A 92 -18.10 -4.80 -2.30
N ASP A 93 -19.14 -5.14 -1.53
CA ASP A 93 -19.20 -4.83 -0.10
C ASP A 93 -18.09 -5.53 0.69
N LYS A 94 -17.69 -6.74 0.25
CA LYS A 94 -16.58 -7.46 0.87
C LYS A 94 -15.26 -6.74 0.61
N LEU A 95 -14.99 -6.37 -0.64
CA LEU A 95 -13.77 -5.67 -1.05
C LEU A 95 -13.65 -4.29 -0.44
N THR A 96 -14.73 -3.51 -0.41
CA THR A 96 -14.70 -2.21 0.25
C THR A 96 -14.37 -2.33 1.74
N LYS A 97 -14.85 -3.37 2.44
CA LYS A 97 -14.47 -3.63 3.84
C LYS A 97 -13.00 -3.99 3.98
N GLU A 98 -12.48 -4.79 3.06
CA GLU A 98 -11.06 -5.15 3.01
C GLU A 98 -10.18 -3.90 2.81
N HIS A 99 -10.53 -3.01 1.87
CA HIS A 99 -9.85 -1.74 1.67
C HIS A 99 -9.87 -0.85 2.91
N ILE A 100 -10.99 -0.80 3.63
CA ILE A 100 -11.08 -0.04 4.88
C ILE A 100 -10.09 -0.60 5.93
N ILE A 101 -9.98 -1.93 6.05
CA ILE A 101 -9.05 -2.57 6.98
C ILE A 101 -7.61 -2.26 6.58
N LEU A 102 -7.26 -2.43 5.31
CA LEU A 102 -5.92 -2.15 4.80
C LEU A 102 -5.54 -0.67 4.98
N ALA A 103 -6.46 0.25 4.68
CA ALA A 103 -6.25 1.68 4.89
C ALA A 103 -6.03 2.01 6.39
N GLN A 104 -6.76 1.35 7.29
CA GLN A 104 -6.53 1.47 8.73
C GLN A 104 -5.16 0.95 9.15
N SER A 105 -4.71 -0.18 8.59
CA SER A 105 -3.36 -0.72 8.83
C SER A 105 -2.27 0.27 8.39
N VAL A 106 -2.39 0.85 7.20
CA VAL A 106 -1.45 1.88 6.68
C VAL A 106 -1.48 3.16 7.51
N GLN A 107 -2.65 3.58 7.98
CA GLN A 107 -2.81 4.74 8.86
C GLN A 107 -2.12 4.52 10.22
N GLN A 108 -2.31 3.35 10.84
CA GLN A 108 -1.65 3.01 12.11
C GLN A 108 -0.12 2.99 11.98
N LEU A 109 0.40 2.50 10.86
CA LEU A 109 1.82 2.52 10.56
C LEU A 109 2.34 3.95 10.38
N SER A 110 1.59 4.82 9.69
CA SER A 110 1.91 6.25 9.54
C SER A 110 1.98 6.97 10.89
N GLU A 111 1.07 6.66 11.80
CA GLU A 111 1.06 7.20 13.17
C GLU A 111 2.28 6.75 13.98
N LEU A 112 2.66 5.47 13.84
CA LEU A 112 3.89 4.95 14.47
C LEU A 112 5.14 5.61 13.92
N LEU A 113 5.24 5.82 12.60
CA LEU A 113 6.36 6.57 12.02
C LEU A 113 6.42 7.99 12.53
N THR A 114 5.28 8.64 12.72
CA THR A 114 5.23 9.98 13.32
C THR A 114 5.79 9.95 14.75
N LYS A 115 5.42 8.95 15.56
CA LYS A 115 6.00 8.78 16.90
C LYS A 115 7.50 8.50 16.86
N ILE A 116 7.94 7.60 15.97
CA ILE A 116 9.35 7.30 15.73
C ILE A 116 10.10 8.60 15.40
N LYS A 117 9.60 9.44 14.47
CA LYS A 117 10.20 10.74 14.14
C LYS A 117 10.32 11.66 15.35
N LEU A 118 9.24 11.79 16.14
CA LEU A 118 9.18 12.72 17.27
C LEU A 118 10.07 12.30 18.45
N GLU A 119 10.10 11.00 18.75
CA GLU A 119 10.94 10.45 19.82
C GLU A 119 12.42 10.37 19.40
N ASN A 120 12.69 10.43 18.09
CA ASN A 120 14.03 10.27 17.51
C ASN A 120 14.91 11.53 17.46
N ASN A 121 14.80 12.44 18.42
CA ASN A 121 15.86 13.45 18.65
C ASN A 121 17.26 12.82 18.92
N LYS A 122 17.36 11.48 19.06
CA LYS A 122 18.60 10.71 19.25
C LYS A 122 18.93 9.71 18.12
N ILE A 123 18.04 9.49 17.15
CA ILE A 123 18.18 8.43 16.11
C ILE A 123 18.20 9.04 14.70
N SER A 124 18.70 10.27 14.58
CA SER A 124 18.96 10.89 13.28
C SER A 124 19.98 10.02 12.53
N SER A 125 19.48 9.13 11.70
CA SER A 125 20.27 8.33 10.78
C SER A 125 19.55 8.33 9.45
N ASP A 126 20.33 8.47 8.37
CA ASP A 126 19.82 8.45 7.01
C ASP A 126 18.96 7.20 6.73
N LEU A 127 19.22 6.11 7.44
CA LEU A 127 18.44 4.87 7.39
C LEU A 127 16.98 5.06 7.83
N VAL A 128 16.75 5.71 8.98
CA VAL A 128 15.39 5.94 9.51
C VAL A 128 14.65 6.97 8.65
N ASN A 129 15.36 7.99 8.15
CA ASN A 129 14.79 8.97 7.22
C ASN A 129 14.37 8.31 5.90
N LYS A 130 15.20 7.41 5.35
CA LYS A 130 14.87 6.64 4.15
C LYS A 130 13.70 5.68 4.37
N MET A 131 13.65 5.01 5.53
CA MET A 131 12.53 4.14 5.90
C MET A 131 11.21 4.92 5.90
N VAL A 132 11.21 6.10 6.52
CA VAL A 132 10.08 7.02 6.53
C VAL A 132 9.66 7.41 5.11
N GLU A 133 10.59 7.92 4.31
CA GLU A 133 10.29 8.46 2.98
C GLU A 133 9.71 7.37 2.08
N ASN A 134 10.31 6.17 2.11
CA ASN A 134 9.82 5.02 1.38
C ASN A 134 8.40 4.64 1.81
N PHE A 135 8.11 4.69 3.12
CA PHE A 135 6.80 4.32 3.62
C PHE A 135 5.73 5.36 3.26
N GLU A 136 6.05 6.66 3.35
CA GLU A 136 5.13 7.72 2.94
C GLU A 136 4.79 7.63 1.46
N ASN A 137 5.78 7.35 0.61
CA ASN A 137 5.56 7.11 -0.81
C ASN A 137 4.69 5.88 -1.08
N PHE A 138 4.92 4.80 -0.33
CA PHE A 138 4.08 3.59 -0.38
C PHE A 138 2.63 3.88 0.04
N ALA A 139 2.43 4.57 1.16
CA ALA A 139 1.10 4.90 1.66
C ALA A 139 0.29 5.76 0.67
N VAL A 140 0.95 6.72 0.01
CA VAL A 140 0.30 7.52 -1.04
C VAL A 140 -0.11 6.66 -2.24
N ASP A 141 0.73 5.71 -2.65
CA ASP A 141 0.45 4.81 -3.76
C ASP A 141 -0.75 3.90 -3.44
N VAL A 142 -0.75 3.26 -2.26
CA VAL A 142 -1.86 2.40 -1.79
C VAL A 142 -3.18 3.17 -1.73
N HIS A 143 -3.17 4.41 -1.24
CA HIS A 143 -4.38 5.23 -1.24
C HIS A 143 -4.89 5.55 -2.65
N HIS A 144 -3.98 5.80 -3.59
CA HIS A 144 -4.36 6.09 -4.97
C HIS A 144 -4.86 4.84 -5.70
N HIS A 145 -4.20 3.71 -5.47
CA HIS A 145 -4.63 2.38 -5.89
C HIS A 145 -6.09 2.14 -5.44
N MET A 146 -6.34 2.11 -4.13
CA MET A 146 -7.69 1.85 -3.59
C MET A 146 -8.73 2.86 -4.06
N PHE A 147 -8.31 4.11 -4.32
CA PHE A 147 -9.21 5.11 -4.91
C PHE A 147 -9.66 4.70 -6.31
N LEU A 148 -8.73 4.29 -7.18
CA LEU A 148 -9.06 3.88 -8.55
C LEU A 148 -10.03 2.71 -8.54
N GLU A 149 -9.81 1.75 -7.65
CA GLU A 149 -10.71 0.61 -7.54
C GLU A 149 -12.09 1.01 -7.02
N ASN A 150 -12.15 1.64 -5.85
CA ASN A 150 -13.41 1.96 -5.19
C ASN A 150 -14.27 2.95 -5.98
N MET A 151 -13.64 3.94 -6.63
CA MET A 151 -14.34 5.07 -7.25
C MET A 151 -14.47 4.94 -8.77
N VAL A 152 -13.66 4.11 -9.41
CA VAL A 152 -13.70 3.92 -10.87
C VAL A 152 -14.08 2.50 -11.22
N LEU A 153 -13.31 1.49 -10.81
CA LEU A 153 -13.53 0.10 -11.24
C LEU A 153 -14.85 -0.45 -10.67
N PHE A 154 -15.09 -0.31 -9.37
CA PHE A 154 -16.24 -0.91 -8.68
C PHE A 154 -17.58 -0.22 -9.02
N LYS A 155 -17.53 0.89 -9.76
CA LYS A 155 -18.70 1.66 -10.20
C LYS A 155 -19.11 1.35 -11.64
N ARG A 156 -18.39 0.46 -12.32
CA ARG A 156 -18.69 0.01 -13.68
C ARG A 156 -19.65 -1.19 -13.70
#